data_AF-A0A6H3NR72-F1
#
_entry.id   AF-A0A6H3NR72-F1
#
_cell.length_a   1.000
_cell.length_b   1.000
_cell.length_c   1.000
_cell.angle_alpha   90.00
_cell.angle_beta   90.00
_cell.angle_gamma   90.00
#
_symmetry.space_group_name_H-M   'P 1'
#
loop_
_entity.id
_entity.type
_entity.pdbx_description
1 polymer ?
#
loop_
_entity_poly.entity_id
_entity_poly.type
_entity_poly.pdbx_seq_one_letter_code
_entity_poly.pdbx_strand_id
1 'polypeptide(L)' 'MISVLPTGYYTYVELSKKQKKEIVKEELLRFANAIIHSEESLENLIEVFSDRLGERVGEEMNGDLHLS' A
#
# COMPACT_ATOMS: atom_id res chain seq x y z
N MET A 1 41.92 -11.94 -12.66
CA MET A 1 41.47 -11.69 -11.27
C MET A 1 41.08 -10.23 -11.14
N ILE A 2 40.16 -9.94 -10.20
CA ILE A 2 39.45 -8.67 -9.91
C ILE A 2 38.15 -8.53 -10.73
N SER A 3 36.95 -8.37 -10.16
CA SER A 3 36.35 -8.73 -8.87
C SER A 3 34.84 -8.60 -9.09
N VAL A 4 34.05 -9.65 -8.84
CA VAL A 4 32.59 -9.51 -8.81
C VAL A 4 32.26 -8.78 -7.52
N LEU A 5 31.88 -7.51 -7.60
CA LEU A 5 31.31 -6.82 -6.45
C LEU A 5 29.87 -7.31 -6.26
N PRO A 6 29.53 -7.84 -5.07
CA PRO A 6 28.20 -8.32 -4.74
C PRO A 6 27.30 -7.13 -4.39
N THR A 7 26.03 -7.45 -4.12
CA THR A 7 24.98 -6.60 -3.54
C THR A 7 24.06 -5.92 -4.56
N GLY A 8 22.91 -6.55 -4.75
CA GLY A 8 21.77 -5.97 -5.44
C GLY A 8 21.38 -4.66 -4.78
N TYR A 9 21.43 -3.60 -5.57
CA TYR A 9 20.85 -2.32 -5.22
C TYR A 9 19.33 -2.46 -5.22
N TYR A 10 18.76 -2.88 -4.10
CA TYR A 10 17.34 -2.65 -3.84
C TYR A 10 17.19 -1.15 -3.54
N THR A 11 16.85 -0.36 -4.56
CA THR A 11 16.41 1.02 -4.35
C THR A 11 15.02 0.96 -3.73
N TYR A 12 14.96 1.04 -2.40
CA TYR A 12 13.71 1.25 -1.67
C TYR A 12 13.16 2.62 -2.07
N VAL A 13 12.15 2.65 -2.94
CA VAL A 13 11.43 3.89 -3.24
C VAL A 13 10.48 4.15 -2.07
N GLU A 14 10.92 4.98 -1.12
CA GLU A 14 10.07 5.38 -0.01
C GLU A 14 9.00 6.37 -0.51
N LEU A 15 7.72 6.05 -0.28
CA LEU A 15 6.63 6.94 -0.67
C LEU A 15 6.76 8.32 0.00
N SER A 16 6.52 9.37 -0.78
CA SER A 16 6.47 10.72 -0.22
C SER A 16 5.34 10.85 0.79
N LYS A 17 5.50 11.75 1.78
CA LYS A 17 4.44 12.07 2.75
C LYS A 17 3.11 12.45 2.09
N LYS A 18 3.17 13.06 0.90
CA LYS A 18 1.99 13.45 0.11
C LYS A 18 1.24 12.22 -0.44
N GLN A 19 1.97 11.27 -1.04
CA GLN A 19 1.38 10.04 -1.57
C GLN A 19 0.76 9.18 -0.46
N LYS A 20 1.49 8.99 0.65
CA LYS A 20 0.98 8.27 1.84
C LYS A 20 -0.33 8.90 2.33
N LYS A 21 -0.43 10.23 2.36
CA LYS A 21 -1.63 10.96 2.79
C LYS A 21 -2.83 10.76 1.86
N GLU A 22 -2.63 10.76 0.54
CA GLU A 22 -3.73 10.52 -0.40
C GLU A 22 -4.23 9.07 -0.34
N ILE A 23 -3.32 8.08 -0.21
CA ILE A 23 -3.69 6.67 -0.02
C ILE A 23 -4.56 6.50 1.23
N VAL A 24 -4.13 7.06 2.38
CA VAL A 24 -4.91 7.01 3.63
C VAL A 24 -6.28 7.66 3.46
N LYS A 25 -6.34 8.81 2.78
CA LYS A 25 -7.61 9.53 2.55
C LYS A 25 -8.58 8.71 1.71
N GLU A 26 -8.10 8.06 0.64
CA GLU A 26 -8.93 7.21 -0.21
C GLU A 26 -9.48 6.01 0.54
N GLU A 27 -8.65 5.31 1.32
CA GLU A 27 -9.11 4.16 2.10
C GLU A 27 -10.09 4.55 3.21
N LEU A 28 -9.91 5.72 3.84
CA LEU A 28 -10.87 6.24 4.81
C LEU A 28 -12.24 6.52 4.18
N LEU A 29 -12.28 7.07 2.96
CA LEU A 29 -13.53 7.30 2.24
C LEU A 29 -14.23 5.97 1.89
N ARG A 30 -13.45 4.96 1.49
CA ARG A 30 -13.98 3.61 1.20
C ARG A 30 -14.54 2.95 2.45
N PHE A 31 -13.84 3.04 3.57
CA PHE A 31 -14.30 2.53 4.86
C PHE A 31 -15.58 3.22 5.33
N ALA A 32 -15.64 4.55 5.25
CA ALA A 32 -16.86 5.30 5.59
C ALA A 32 -18.05 4.89 4.72
N ASN A 33 -17.84 4.69 3.42
CA ASN A 33 -18.88 4.20 2.51
C ASN A 33 -19.33 2.78 2.86
N ALA A 34 -18.39 1.90 3.24
CA ALA A 34 -18.70 0.54 3.66
C ALA A 34 -19.55 0.51 4.94
N ILE A 35 -19.27 1.38 5.92
CA ILE A 35 -20.09 1.49 7.14
C ILE A 35 -21.54 1.86 6.82
N ILE A 36 -21.76 2.75 5.85
CA ILE A 36 -23.10 3.25 5.52
C ILE A 36 -23.92 2.21 4.74
N HIS A 37 -23.26 1.37 3.92
CA HIS A 37 -23.92 0.53 2.93
C HIS A 37 -23.77 -0.99 3.14
N SER A 38 -22.96 -1.42 4.11
CA SER A 38 -22.73 -2.84 4.40
C SER A 38 -23.58 -3.33 5.58
N GLU A 39 -24.02 -4.59 5.51
CA GLU A 39 -24.60 -5.32 6.65
C GLU A 39 -23.54 -6.10 7.45
N GLU A 40 -22.26 -5.98 7.07
CA GLU A 40 -21.14 -6.60 7.80
C GLU A 40 -20.90 -5.94 9.16
N SER A 41 -20.32 -6.71 10.09
CA SER A 41 -19.93 -6.16 11.39
C SER A 41 -18.83 -5.11 11.24
N LEU A 42 -18.84 -4.14 12.16
CA LEU A 42 -17.81 -3.11 12.20
C LEU A 42 -16.41 -3.70 12.36
N GLU A 43 -16.25 -4.79 13.11
CA GLU A 43 -14.95 -5.47 13.24
C GLU A 43 -14.42 -5.97 11.89
N ASN A 44 -15.25 -6.64 11.08
CA ASN A 44 -14.83 -7.13 9.77
C ASN A 44 -14.45 -5.97 8.84
N LEU A 45 -15.22 -4.87 8.87
CA LEU A 45 -14.92 -3.69 8.06
C LEU A 45 -13.57 -3.06 8.45
N ILE A 46 -13.21 -3.08 9.74
CA ILE A 46 -11.91 -2.57 10.24
C ILE A 46 -10.76 -3.48 9.79
N GLU A 47 -10.95 -4.80 9.83
CA GLU A 47 -9.96 -5.75 9.32
C GLU A 47 -9.68 -5.51 7.83
N VAL A 48 -10.74 -5.45 7.00
CA VAL A 48 -10.62 -5.20 5.56
C VAL A 48 -9.95 -3.84 5.26
N PHE A 49 -10.26 -2.80 6.03
CA PHE A 49 -9.59 -1.50 5.88
C PHE A 49 -8.10 -1.58 6.23
N SER A 50 -7.74 -2.28 7.30
CA SER A 50 -6.35 -2.40 7.77
C SER A 50 -5.50 -3.19 6.78
N ASP A 51 -6.04 -4.29 6.25
CA ASP A 51 -5.37 -5.11 5.24
C ASP A 51 -5.13 -4.31 3.96
N ARG A 52 -6.16 -3.64 3.43
CA ARG A 52 -6.03 -2.80 2.23
C ARG A 52 -5.07 -1.64 2.40
N LEU A 53 -5.05 -1.01 3.57
CA LEU A 53 -4.11 0.07 3.84
C LEU A 53 -2.66 -0.47 3.89
N GLY A 54 -2.44 -1.63 4.50
CA GLY A 54 -1.15 -2.30 4.53
C GLY A 54 -0.68 -2.73 3.14
N GLU A 55 -1.58 -3.31 2.35
CA GLU A 55 -1.34 -3.71 0.96
C GLU A 55 -1.03 -2.48 0.10
N ARG A 56 -1.84 -1.43 0.09
CA ARG A 56 -1.59 -0.27 -0.79
C ARG A 56 -0.33 0.51 -0.41
N VAL A 57 0.04 0.54 0.87
CA VAL A 57 1.32 1.11 1.32
C VAL A 57 2.50 0.19 0.96
N GLY A 58 2.27 -1.13 0.85
CA GLY A 58 3.27 -2.13 0.48
C GLY A 58 3.37 -2.46 -1.03
N GLU A 59 2.31 -2.28 -1.81
CA GLU A 59 2.20 -2.70 -3.22
C GLU A 59 2.71 -1.65 -4.21
N GLU A 60 2.71 -0.35 -3.85
CA GLU A 60 3.52 0.63 -4.60
C GLU A 60 5.03 0.35 -4.50
N MET A 61 5.46 -0.65 -3.72
CA MET A 61 6.84 -1.17 -3.75
C MET A 61 7.09 -2.20 -4.87
N ASN A 62 6.05 -2.72 -5.55
CA ASN A 62 6.15 -3.75 -6.60
C ASN A 62 5.51 -3.35 -7.95
N GLY A 63 4.80 -2.23 -8.02
CA GLY A 63 3.95 -1.87 -9.17
C GLY A 63 4.66 -1.33 -10.43
N ASP A 64 5.94 -0.97 -10.38
CA ASP A 64 6.66 -0.38 -11.54
C ASP A 64 7.54 -1.40 -12.29
N LEU A 65 7.19 -2.69 -12.21
CA LEU A 65 7.96 -3.80 -12.82
C LEU A 65 7.44 -4.26 -14.20
N HIS A 66 6.49 -3.56 -14.82
CA HIS A 66 5.84 -4.02 -16.06
C HIS A 66 5.76 -2.99 -17.19
N LEU A 67 6.67 -2.00 -17.23
CA LEU A 67 6.85 -1.12 -18.40
C LEU A 67 8.34 -0.87 -18.65
N SER A 68 9.08 -1.88 -19.10
CA SER A 68 10.40 -1.73 -19.73
C SER A 68 10.66 -2.86 -20.72
#